data_AF-A0A953JGY2-F1
#
_entry.id   AF-A0A953JGY2-F1
#
_cell.length_a   1.000
_cell.length_b   1.000
_cell.length_c   1.000
_cell.angle_alpha   90.00
_cell.angle_beta   90.00
_cell.angle_gamma   90.00
#
_symmetry.space_group_name_H-M   'P 1'
#
loop_
_entity.id
_entity.type
_entity.pdbx_description
1 polymer ?
#
loop_
_entity_poly.entity_id
_entity_poly.type
_entity_poly.pdbx_seq_one_letter_code
_entity_poly.pdbx_strand_id
1 'polypeptide(L)'
;MFPLGEDKTPYRRLPIEGVSTIQVEGKTVLKIPPKVLEELAFAACKDVSHLLRPGHLQQLANILKDPEASANDRFVALDLLKNANIAAGGVLPMCQDTGTAIVFGKKGQRVWVLGDEEEAISFGVHRTYTETNLRYSQMAPLSMFEEVNTGNNLPVDFSIMAAPGEHHADEFHLMFVLKGGGSANKTFLYQQTRAVLNKPKLLAFLEEKIKTLGTSACPPYHLAIVIGGTSAETNLKTVKLASTRYLDALPTKGDKSGHAIRDPELEAEVHKLTQNLGIGAQFGGKYFCHDVRVIRLPRHGASLPIGIGVSCSADRQIKAKITPEGVFLEELEHDPAKYLPEATEEILGGEVVKIDLNRPMAEIRATLSKYPVKTRVSLTGTMVVARDIAHAKLQERLDRGEGLPDYIKNHPVYYAGPAKTPQG
;
A
#
# COMPACT_ATOMS: atom_id res chain seq x y z
N MET A 1 5.99 -21.47 -12.01
CA MET A 1 4.73 -20.70 -11.87
C MET A 1 4.85 -19.28 -12.42
N PHE A 2 5.84 -18.47 -11.98
CA PHE A 2 6.00 -17.07 -12.41
C PHE A 2 7.27 -16.87 -13.25
N PRO A 3 7.23 -17.06 -14.58
CA PRO A 3 8.37 -16.82 -15.47
C PRO A 3 8.47 -15.31 -15.77
N LEU A 4 9.00 -14.53 -14.83
CA LEU A 4 9.19 -13.10 -15.03
C LEU A 4 10.25 -12.84 -16.10
N GLY A 5 10.00 -11.86 -16.97
CA GLY A 5 11.00 -11.29 -17.86
C GLY A 5 12.03 -10.43 -17.14
N GLU A 6 12.82 -9.70 -17.92
CA GLU A 6 13.87 -8.79 -17.43
C GLU A 6 13.34 -7.77 -16.42
N ASP A 7 14.08 -7.57 -15.33
CA ASP A 7 13.82 -6.50 -14.36
C ASP A 7 14.38 -5.17 -14.87
N LYS A 8 13.49 -4.25 -15.25
CA LYS A 8 13.83 -2.91 -15.74
C LYS A 8 13.79 -1.84 -14.67
N THR A 9 13.70 -2.23 -13.40
CA THR A 9 13.66 -1.29 -12.28
C THR A 9 14.98 -0.53 -12.19
N PRO A 10 14.98 0.81 -12.09
CA PRO A 10 16.20 1.56 -11.82
C PRO A 10 16.65 1.29 -10.38
N TYR A 11 17.94 1.04 -10.20
CA TYR A 11 18.54 0.79 -8.89
C TYR A 11 19.66 1.77 -8.63
N ARG A 12 19.73 2.30 -7.41
CA ARG A 12 20.90 2.99 -6.86
C ARG A 12 21.70 2.05 -5.97
N ARG A 13 23.03 2.17 -6.02
CA ARG A 13 23.92 1.49 -5.09
C ARG A 13 23.90 2.22 -3.75
N LEU A 14 23.67 1.50 -2.66
CA LEU A 14 23.77 2.04 -1.32
C LEU A 14 25.24 2.06 -0.87
N PRO A 15 25.68 3.08 -0.11
CA PRO A 15 27.01 3.13 0.49
C PRO A 15 27.08 2.19 1.72
N ILE A 16 26.72 0.92 1.53
CA ILE A 16 26.75 -0.13 2.56
C ILE A 16 27.87 -1.10 2.17
N GLU A 17 28.88 -1.17 3.03
CA GLU A 17 30.02 -2.07 2.87
C GLU A 17 29.82 -3.39 3.61
N GLY A 18 30.67 -4.38 3.36
CA GLY A 18 30.73 -5.63 4.14
C GLY A 18 30.28 -6.89 3.40
N VAL A 19 29.66 -6.77 2.22
CA VAL A 19 29.46 -7.94 1.35
C VAL A 19 30.81 -8.44 0.85
N SER A 20 30.97 -9.76 0.75
CA SER A 20 32.19 -10.40 0.28
C SER A 20 31.87 -11.68 -0.48
N THR A 21 32.84 -12.22 -1.21
CA THR A 21 32.67 -13.49 -1.93
C THR A 21 33.74 -14.48 -1.55
N ILE A 22 33.41 -15.77 -1.66
CA ILE A 22 34.37 -16.88 -1.58
C ILE A 22 34.16 -17.82 -2.77
N GLN A 23 35.16 -18.65 -3.05
CA GLN A 23 35.07 -19.74 -4.03
C GLN A 23 34.84 -21.06 -3.31
N VAL A 24 33.76 -21.75 -3.65
CA VAL A 24 33.43 -23.10 -3.14
C VAL A 24 33.20 -23.98 -4.35
N GLU A 25 34.04 -25.00 -4.53
CA GLU A 25 33.96 -25.93 -5.68
C GLU A 25 33.91 -25.21 -7.05
N GLY A 26 34.68 -24.12 -7.19
CA GLY A 26 34.72 -23.32 -8.42
C GLY A 26 33.47 -22.46 -8.66
N LYS A 27 32.61 -22.29 -7.65
CA LYS A 27 31.45 -21.41 -7.67
C LYS A 27 31.63 -20.25 -6.72
N THR A 28 31.25 -19.06 -7.17
CA THR A 28 31.15 -17.87 -6.33
C THR A 28 29.99 -18.02 -5.36
N VAL A 29 30.28 -17.83 -4.07
CA VAL A 29 29.30 -17.74 -2.99
C VAL A 29 29.35 -16.33 -2.42
N LEU A 30 28.21 -15.66 -2.39
CA LEU A 30 28.03 -14.34 -1.79
C LEU A 30 27.86 -14.50 -0.28
N LYS A 31 28.66 -13.78 0.50
CA LYS A 31 28.56 -13.72 1.96
C LYS A 31 28.01 -12.36 2.39
N ILE A 32 26.95 -12.39 3.19
CA ILE A 32 26.23 -11.19 3.65
C ILE A 32 26.25 -11.15 5.18
N PRO A 33 27.00 -10.23 5.81
CA PRO A 33 26.90 -10.01 7.25
C PRO A 33 25.52 -9.47 7.67
N PRO A 34 25.02 -9.79 8.88
CA PRO A 34 23.75 -9.26 9.40
C PRO A 34 23.63 -7.73 9.29
N LYS A 35 24.72 -7.02 9.59
CA LYS A 35 24.75 -5.55 9.54
C LYS A 35 24.37 -4.97 8.17
N VAL A 36 24.68 -5.68 7.08
CA VAL A 36 24.29 -5.27 5.72
C VAL A 36 22.77 -5.31 5.55
N LEU A 37 22.12 -6.34 6.09
CA LEU A 37 20.67 -6.50 6.03
C LEU A 37 19.95 -5.47 6.91
N GLU A 38 20.50 -5.16 8.09
CA GLU A 38 19.99 -4.11 8.97
C GLU A 38 19.97 -2.74 8.28
N GLU A 39 21.11 -2.31 7.70
CA GLU A 39 21.21 -1.01 7.03
C GLU A 39 20.37 -0.96 5.75
N LEU A 40 20.28 -2.07 5.02
CA LEU A 40 19.41 -2.17 3.85
C LEU A 40 17.94 -2.00 4.25
N ALA A 41 17.47 -2.72 5.27
CA ALA A 41 16.09 -2.65 5.74
C ALA A 41 15.77 -1.25 6.31
N PHE A 42 16.72 -0.63 7.03
CA PHE A 42 16.59 0.74 7.50
C PHE A 42 16.39 1.73 6.34
N ALA A 43 17.27 1.68 5.34
CA ALA A 43 17.18 2.54 4.17
C ALA A 43 15.88 2.31 3.38
N ALA A 44 15.52 1.05 3.12
CA ALA A 44 14.32 0.69 2.38
C ALA A 44 13.03 1.17 3.07
N CYS A 45 12.88 0.91 4.36
CA CYS A 45 11.70 1.31 5.12
C CYS A 45 11.63 2.83 5.31
N LYS A 46 12.78 3.52 5.46
CA LYS A 46 12.83 4.98 5.51
C LYS A 46 12.39 5.59 4.19
N ASP A 47 12.97 5.17 3.07
CA ASP A 47 12.64 5.71 1.75
C ASP A 47 11.18 5.51 1.42
N VAL A 48 10.68 4.27 1.56
CA VAL A 48 9.31 3.95 1.17
C VAL A 48 8.26 4.56 2.11
N SER A 49 8.65 5.08 3.28
CA SER A 49 7.75 5.86 4.15
C SER A 49 7.55 7.31 3.68
N HIS A 50 8.47 7.83 2.87
CA HIS A 50 8.59 9.25 2.53
C HIS A 50 8.54 9.53 1.02
N LEU A 51 8.93 8.56 0.20
CA LEU A 51 9.05 8.68 -1.25
C LEU A 51 8.07 7.73 -1.96
N LEU A 52 7.74 8.05 -3.20
CA LEU A 52 6.85 7.27 -4.06
C LEU A 52 7.55 6.93 -5.37
N ARG A 53 7.06 5.90 -6.07
CA ARG A 53 7.53 5.59 -7.42
C ARG A 53 7.18 6.73 -8.40
N PRO A 54 8.09 7.09 -9.33
CA PRO A 54 7.81 8.09 -10.37
C PRO A 54 6.53 7.80 -11.17
N GLY A 55 6.26 6.52 -11.45
CA GLY A 55 5.05 6.11 -12.18
C GLY A 55 3.74 6.42 -11.45
N HIS A 56 3.73 6.33 -10.11
CA HIS A 56 2.56 6.67 -9.29
C HIS A 56 2.32 8.19 -9.31
N LEU A 57 3.38 8.98 -9.06
CA LEU A 57 3.32 10.44 -9.09
C LEU A 57 2.91 10.98 -10.46
N GLN A 58 3.42 10.39 -11.54
CA GLN A 58 3.03 10.75 -12.89
C GLN A 58 1.54 10.49 -13.14
N GLN A 59 0.99 9.38 -12.63
CA GLN A 59 -0.44 9.08 -12.75
C GLN A 59 -1.29 10.09 -11.99
N LEU A 60 -0.87 10.56 -10.81
CA LEU A 60 -1.53 11.67 -10.11
C LEU A 60 -1.47 12.97 -10.93
N ALA A 61 -0.30 13.33 -11.46
CA ALA A 61 -0.12 14.53 -12.27
C ALA A 61 -0.99 14.51 -13.56
N ASN A 62 -1.21 13.33 -14.13
CA ASN A 62 -2.07 13.16 -15.30
C ASN A 62 -3.54 13.47 -14.99
N ILE A 63 -4.02 13.22 -13.76
CA ILE A 63 -5.40 13.55 -13.34
C ILE A 63 -5.65 15.05 -13.48
N LEU A 64 -4.65 15.87 -13.11
CA LEU A 64 -4.76 17.33 -13.17
C LEU A 64 -4.95 17.85 -14.61
N LYS A 65 -4.48 17.09 -15.61
CA LYS A 65 -4.48 17.46 -17.03
C LYS A 65 -5.63 16.84 -17.83
N ASP A 66 -6.30 15.83 -17.29
CA ASP A 66 -7.40 15.16 -18.00
C ASP A 66 -8.67 16.03 -17.98
N PRO A 67 -9.20 16.46 -19.13
CA PRO A 67 -10.45 17.21 -19.19
C PRO A 67 -11.66 16.43 -18.67
N GLU A 68 -11.63 15.10 -18.69
CA GLU A 68 -12.70 14.24 -18.16
C GLU A 68 -12.62 14.02 -16.63
N ALA A 69 -11.55 14.46 -15.97
CA ALA A 69 -11.45 14.41 -14.52
C ALA A 69 -12.49 15.33 -13.87
N SER A 70 -13.12 14.88 -12.78
CA SER A 70 -13.98 15.77 -12.00
C SER A 70 -13.15 16.83 -11.26
N ALA A 71 -13.78 17.92 -10.83
CA ALA A 71 -13.12 18.90 -9.96
C ALA A 71 -12.61 18.24 -8.65
N ASN A 72 -13.36 17.27 -8.13
CA ASN A 72 -12.96 16.51 -6.94
C ASN A 72 -11.78 15.58 -7.20
N ASP A 73 -11.71 14.94 -8.38
CA ASP A 73 -10.57 14.12 -8.77
C ASP A 73 -9.28 14.97 -8.77
N ARG A 74 -9.34 16.15 -9.38
CA ARG A 74 -8.20 17.08 -9.43
C ARG A 74 -7.81 17.61 -8.04
N PHE A 75 -8.80 17.96 -7.22
CA PHE A 75 -8.59 18.40 -5.85
C PHE A 75 -7.84 17.34 -5.02
N VAL A 76 -8.33 16.09 -5.04
CA VAL A 76 -7.69 14.99 -4.31
C VAL A 76 -6.30 14.68 -4.85
N ALA A 77 -6.13 14.63 -6.18
CA ALA A 77 -4.82 14.37 -6.78
C ALA A 77 -3.78 15.45 -6.41
N LEU A 78 -4.19 16.71 -6.39
CA LEU A 78 -3.33 17.83 -5.99
C LEU A 78 -2.91 17.72 -4.53
N ASP A 79 -3.84 17.42 -3.62
CA ASP A 79 -3.52 17.28 -2.19
C ASP A 79 -2.59 16.09 -1.94
N LEU A 80 -2.77 14.98 -2.68
CA LEU A 80 -1.84 13.84 -2.65
C LEU A 80 -0.44 14.21 -3.15
N LEU A 81 -0.32 15.02 -4.21
CA LEU A 81 0.99 15.51 -4.70
C LEU A 81 1.65 16.48 -3.70
N LYS A 82 0.90 17.39 -3.10
CA LYS A 82 1.40 18.27 -2.03
C LYS A 82 1.90 17.45 -0.84
N ASN A 83 1.14 16.42 -0.44
CA ASN A 83 1.53 15.51 0.62
C ASN A 83 2.80 14.74 0.29
N ALA A 84 2.96 14.25 -0.95
CA ALA A 84 4.20 13.62 -1.40
C ALA A 84 5.39 14.59 -1.32
N ASN A 85 5.19 15.87 -1.68
CA ASN A 85 6.22 16.90 -1.57
C ASN A 85 6.62 17.19 -0.13
N ILE A 86 5.67 17.23 0.80
CA ILE A 86 5.95 17.37 2.24
C ILE A 86 6.70 16.14 2.75
N ALA A 87 6.24 14.94 2.38
CA ALA A 87 6.82 13.69 2.85
C ALA A 87 8.26 13.47 2.38
N ALA A 88 8.60 13.91 1.17
CA ALA A 88 9.97 13.83 0.63
C ALA A 88 11.00 14.62 1.45
N GLY A 89 10.56 15.54 2.32
CA GLY A 89 11.43 16.18 3.31
C GLY A 89 11.95 15.23 4.40
N GLY A 90 11.42 14.00 4.51
CA GLY A 90 11.94 12.95 5.40
C GLY A 90 11.59 13.11 6.89
N VAL A 91 10.75 14.10 7.23
CA VAL A 91 10.35 14.40 8.62
C VAL A 91 8.96 13.83 8.92
N LEU A 92 7.98 14.13 8.09
CA LEU A 92 6.61 13.60 8.19
C LEU A 92 6.42 12.45 7.20
N PRO A 93 5.92 11.28 7.61
CA PRO A 93 5.60 10.22 6.67
C PRO A 93 4.40 10.63 5.81
N MET A 94 4.28 10.06 4.61
CA MET A 94 3.17 10.41 3.71
C MET A 94 1.78 10.06 4.26
N CYS A 95 1.72 9.16 5.25
CA CYS A 95 0.47 8.70 5.83
C CYS A 95 0.69 8.38 7.31
N GLN A 96 -0.29 8.75 8.14
CA GLN A 96 -0.32 8.43 9.56
C GLN A 96 -0.31 6.91 9.83
N ASP A 97 -0.89 6.13 8.91
CA ASP A 97 -0.75 4.68 8.92
C ASP A 97 0.52 4.27 8.18
N THR A 98 1.61 4.16 8.92
CA THR A 98 2.92 3.74 8.39
C THR A 98 2.97 2.26 8.01
N GLY A 99 1.92 1.49 8.34
CA GLY A 99 1.66 0.17 7.81
C GLY A 99 2.41 -0.97 8.51
N THR A 100 2.04 -2.20 8.14
CA THR A 100 2.79 -3.41 8.50
C THR A 100 3.99 -3.57 7.57
N ALA A 101 5.16 -3.86 8.14
CA ALA A 101 6.35 -4.19 7.37
C ALA A 101 6.25 -5.62 6.83
N ILE A 102 6.28 -5.76 5.51
CA ILE A 102 6.27 -7.05 4.81
C ILE A 102 7.53 -7.12 3.97
N VAL A 103 8.25 -8.23 4.07
CA VAL A 103 9.48 -8.48 3.32
C VAL A 103 9.34 -9.82 2.61
N PHE A 104 9.36 -9.80 1.29
CA PHE A 104 9.37 -11.03 0.50
C PHE A 104 10.43 -10.97 -0.57
N GLY A 105 10.87 -12.13 -1.02
CA GLY A 105 11.98 -12.16 -1.96
C GLY A 105 12.43 -13.55 -2.33
N LYS A 106 13.61 -13.60 -2.94
CA LYS A 106 14.29 -14.83 -3.30
C LYS A 106 15.76 -14.77 -2.89
N LYS A 107 16.20 -15.76 -2.12
CA LYS A 107 17.60 -15.98 -1.77
C LYS A 107 18.21 -16.98 -2.76
N GLY A 108 19.22 -16.56 -3.51
CA GLY A 108 19.97 -17.44 -4.39
C GLY A 108 20.62 -18.60 -3.61
N GLN A 109 20.73 -19.77 -4.24
CA GLN A 109 21.29 -20.98 -3.62
C GLN A 109 22.76 -20.84 -3.14
N ARG A 110 23.49 -19.83 -3.61
CA ARG A 110 24.88 -19.50 -3.25
C ARG A 110 24.99 -18.19 -2.48
N VAL A 111 23.94 -17.84 -1.73
CA VAL A 111 23.96 -16.71 -0.79
C VAL A 111 24.03 -17.25 0.64
N TRP A 112 25.08 -16.89 1.34
CA TRP A 112 25.29 -17.18 2.76
C TRP A 112 25.12 -15.91 3.58
N VAL A 113 23.99 -15.83 4.29
CA VAL A 113 23.82 -14.85 5.37
C VAL A 113 24.60 -15.36 6.58
N LEU A 114 25.49 -14.52 7.12
CA LEU A 114 26.36 -14.89 8.25
C LEU A 114 25.66 -14.64 9.59
N GLY A 115 24.46 -15.19 9.75
CA GLY A 115 23.58 -14.99 10.90
C GLY A 115 22.12 -15.28 10.53
N ASP A 116 21.20 -14.73 11.30
CA ASP A 116 19.76 -14.83 11.04
C ASP A 116 19.30 -13.64 10.17
N GLU A 117 18.85 -13.91 8.95
CA GLU A 117 18.34 -12.88 8.06
C GLU A 117 17.06 -12.18 8.54
N GLU A 118 16.15 -12.90 9.20
CA GLU A 118 14.88 -12.35 9.67
C GLU A 118 15.10 -11.45 10.88
N GLU A 119 15.99 -11.83 11.78
CA GLU A 119 16.41 -11.00 12.93
C GLU A 119 17.07 -9.70 12.44
N ALA A 120 18.05 -9.80 11.53
CA ALA A 120 18.78 -8.64 11.03
C ALA A 120 17.87 -7.65 10.28
N ILE A 121 16.97 -8.15 9.42
CA ILE A 121 16.00 -7.32 8.72
C ILE A 121 15.01 -6.70 9.72
N SER A 122 14.52 -7.49 10.68
CA SER A 122 13.60 -6.99 11.73
C SER A 122 14.23 -5.88 12.56
N PHE A 123 15.53 -5.96 12.86
CA PHE A 123 16.25 -4.91 13.55
C PHE A 123 16.34 -3.62 12.72
N GLY A 124 16.61 -3.70 11.41
CA GLY A 124 16.57 -2.54 10.53
C GLY A 124 15.17 -1.90 10.43
N VAL A 125 14.12 -2.71 10.40
CA VAL A 125 12.73 -2.23 10.48
C VAL A 125 12.49 -1.55 11.83
N HIS A 126 12.81 -2.20 12.95
CA HIS A 126 12.69 -1.65 14.29
C HIS A 126 13.36 -0.28 14.41
N ARG A 127 14.62 -0.18 13.94
CA ARG A 127 15.36 1.08 13.89
C ARG A 127 14.62 2.15 13.11
N THR A 128 14.11 1.83 11.92
CA THR A 128 13.33 2.80 11.14
C THR A 128 12.15 3.34 11.95
N TYR A 129 11.36 2.45 12.55
CA TYR A 129 10.18 2.85 13.29
C TYR A 129 10.50 3.60 14.58
N THR A 130 11.59 3.28 15.27
CA THR A 130 11.96 3.90 16.54
C THR A 130 12.76 5.19 16.38
N GLU A 131 13.66 5.27 15.39
CA GLU A 131 14.54 6.42 15.14
C GLU A 131 13.90 7.51 14.26
N THR A 132 12.74 7.26 13.65
CA THR A 132 12.03 8.23 12.80
C THR A 132 10.58 8.44 13.24
N ASN A 133 9.86 9.40 12.64
CA ASN A 133 8.53 9.83 13.09
C ASN A 133 7.37 8.95 12.57
N LEU A 134 7.56 7.62 12.59
CA LEU A 134 6.55 6.66 12.15
C LEU A 134 5.59 6.26 13.28
N ARG A 135 4.59 5.42 12.98
CA ARG A 135 3.58 4.95 13.94
C ARG A 135 3.76 3.46 14.27
N TYR A 136 3.60 3.10 15.54
CA TYR A 136 3.51 1.72 15.98
C TYR A 136 2.06 1.21 15.88
N SER A 137 1.83 0.30 14.95
CA SER A 137 0.48 -0.12 14.54
C SER A 137 0.18 -1.60 14.80
N GLN A 138 1.17 -2.39 15.23
CA GLN A 138 0.98 -3.81 15.51
C GLN A 138 0.45 -4.01 16.94
N MET A 139 -0.57 -4.86 17.05
CA MET A 139 -1.17 -5.30 18.30
C MET A 139 -0.80 -6.77 18.51
N ALA A 140 -0.16 -7.07 19.65
CA ALA A 140 0.15 -8.43 20.05
C ALA A 140 -1.02 -9.00 20.88
N PRO A 141 -1.52 -10.21 20.56
CA PRO A 141 -2.52 -10.87 21.37
C PRO A 141 -1.90 -11.39 22.67
N LEU A 142 -2.46 -10.98 23.81
CA LEU A 142 -2.12 -11.52 25.13
C LEU A 142 -3.04 -12.71 25.49
N SER A 143 -4.30 -12.59 25.08
CA SER A 143 -5.32 -13.64 25.15
C SER A 143 -6.24 -13.52 23.92
N MET A 144 -7.36 -14.23 23.90
CA MET A 144 -8.31 -14.16 22.78
C MET A 144 -8.90 -12.76 22.58
N PHE A 145 -9.04 -11.98 23.66
CA PHE A 145 -9.72 -10.69 23.64
C PHE A 145 -8.86 -9.53 24.12
N GLU A 146 -7.69 -9.81 24.68
CA GLU A 146 -6.77 -8.79 25.19
C GLU A 146 -5.57 -8.64 24.27
N GLU A 147 -5.25 -7.39 23.96
CA GLU A 147 -4.12 -7.05 23.09
C GLU A 147 -3.32 -5.89 23.66
N VAL A 148 -2.03 -5.83 23.30
CA VAL A 148 -1.14 -4.73 23.62
C VAL A 148 -0.39 -4.26 22.39
N ASN A 149 -0.17 -2.95 22.25
CA ASN A 149 0.67 -2.43 21.18
C ASN A 149 2.12 -2.86 21.41
N THR A 150 2.82 -3.32 20.36
CA THR A 150 4.21 -3.77 20.50
C THR A 150 5.21 -2.65 20.77
N GLY A 151 4.80 -1.38 20.59
CA GLY A 151 5.62 -0.20 20.87
C GLY A 151 6.76 0.03 19.87
N ASN A 152 6.85 -0.78 18.83
CA ASN A 152 7.93 -0.71 17.83
C ASN A 152 7.51 -1.14 16.41
N ASN A 153 6.22 -1.45 16.19
CA ASN A 153 5.66 -1.91 14.92
C ASN A 153 6.15 -3.27 14.39
N LEU A 154 6.85 -4.07 15.21
CA LEU A 154 7.12 -5.47 14.92
C LEU A 154 5.90 -6.35 15.26
N PRO A 155 5.77 -7.57 14.70
CA PRO A 155 6.73 -8.30 13.85
C PRO A 155 6.71 -7.87 12.37
N VAL A 156 7.75 -8.29 11.63
CA VAL A 156 7.79 -8.25 10.16
C VAL A 156 7.16 -9.53 9.60
N ASP A 157 6.38 -9.40 8.53
CA ASP A 157 5.86 -10.55 7.76
C ASP A 157 6.87 -10.97 6.69
N PHE A 158 7.48 -12.15 6.84
CA PHE A 158 8.50 -12.68 5.94
C PHE A 158 7.97 -13.71 4.94
N SER A 159 8.36 -13.56 3.67
CA SER A 159 8.19 -14.60 2.65
C SER A 159 9.40 -14.66 1.72
N ILE A 160 10.52 -15.15 2.26
CA ILE A 160 11.79 -15.30 1.54
C ILE A 160 11.89 -16.73 1.00
N MET A 161 11.90 -16.86 -0.33
CA MET A 161 11.93 -18.17 -0.99
C MET A 161 13.35 -18.52 -1.43
N ALA A 162 13.70 -19.80 -1.47
CA ALA A 162 14.90 -20.23 -2.19
C ALA A 162 14.72 -19.97 -3.69
N ALA A 163 15.75 -19.42 -4.36
CA ALA A 163 15.88 -19.42 -5.81
C ALA A 163 16.84 -20.56 -6.22
N PRO A 164 16.32 -21.76 -6.53
CA PRO A 164 17.15 -22.86 -6.98
C PRO A 164 17.63 -22.64 -8.43
N GLY A 165 18.79 -23.20 -8.75
CA GLY A 165 19.40 -23.13 -10.07
C GLY A 165 20.38 -21.98 -10.23
N GLU A 166 20.84 -21.76 -11.47
CA GLU A 166 21.95 -20.83 -11.76
C GLU A 166 21.52 -19.38 -11.98
N HIS A 167 20.23 -19.13 -12.22
CA HIS A 167 19.72 -17.78 -12.46
C HIS A 167 19.67 -16.99 -11.14
N HIS A 168 20.52 -15.94 -11.03
CA HIS A 168 20.70 -15.13 -9.81
C HIS A 168 21.08 -15.97 -8.58
N ALA A 169 21.87 -17.02 -8.78
CA ALA A 169 22.22 -17.97 -7.74
C ALA A 169 23.06 -17.36 -6.61
N ASP A 170 23.83 -16.33 -6.88
CA ASP A 170 24.69 -15.57 -5.97
C ASP A 170 24.12 -14.18 -5.66
N GLU A 171 22.80 -14.01 -5.79
CA GLU A 171 22.12 -12.75 -5.48
C GLU A 171 20.97 -12.96 -4.49
N PHE A 172 20.73 -11.94 -3.67
CA PHE A 172 19.61 -11.89 -2.74
C PHE A 172 18.65 -10.78 -3.16
N HIS A 173 17.48 -11.15 -3.68
CA HIS A 173 16.45 -10.21 -4.13
C HIS A 173 15.37 -10.10 -3.08
N LEU A 174 15.01 -8.87 -2.70
CA LEU A 174 13.99 -8.57 -1.70
C LEU A 174 13.04 -7.49 -2.23
N MET A 175 11.83 -7.46 -1.72
CA MET A 175 10.93 -6.33 -1.81
C MET A 175 10.39 -6.03 -0.43
N PHE A 176 10.54 -4.77 -0.03
CA PHE A 176 9.98 -4.23 1.19
C PHE A 176 8.65 -3.56 0.84
N VAL A 177 7.62 -3.83 1.63
CA VAL A 177 6.29 -3.23 1.48
C VAL A 177 5.82 -2.74 2.83
N LEU A 178 5.42 -1.47 2.91
CA LEU A 178 4.80 -0.90 4.11
C LEU A 178 3.29 -0.79 3.91
N LYS A 179 2.59 -1.90 4.17
CA LYS A 179 1.17 -2.03 3.81
C LYS A 179 0.26 -1.41 4.86
N GLY A 180 -0.45 -0.35 4.49
CA GLY A 180 -1.47 0.25 5.36
C GLY A 180 -2.65 -0.72 5.61
N GLY A 181 -3.17 -0.72 6.84
CA GLY A 181 -4.24 -1.62 7.28
C GLY A 181 -5.53 -1.44 6.47
N GLY A 182 -5.86 -0.20 6.10
CA GLY A 182 -7.05 0.09 5.28
C GLY A 182 -7.02 -0.62 3.92
N SER A 183 -5.87 -0.61 3.23
CA SER A 183 -5.71 -1.32 1.96
C SER A 183 -5.51 -2.83 2.13
N ALA A 184 -4.91 -3.28 3.24
CA ALA A 184 -4.84 -4.69 3.59
C ALA A 184 -6.25 -5.31 3.74
N ASN A 185 -7.14 -4.61 4.46
CA ASN A 185 -8.54 -4.99 4.66
C ASN A 185 -9.38 -5.01 3.37
N LYS A 186 -8.86 -4.44 2.28
CA LYS A 186 -9.47 -4.49 0.93
C LYS A 186 -8.84 -5.55 0.04
N THR A 187 -8.34 -6.62 0.65
CA THR A 187 -7.95 -7.84 -0.04
C THR A 187 -9.03 -8.90 0.19
N PHE A 188 -9.73 -9.28 -0.87
CA PHE A 188 -10.86 -10.20 -0.80
C PHE A 188 -10.61 -11.46 -1.60
N LEU A 189 -11.08 -12.59 -1.05
CA LEU A 189 -11.10 -13.88 -1.72
C LEU A 189 -12.54 -14.27 -2.02
N TYR A 190 -12.77 -14.70 -3.25
CA TYR A 190 -14.05 -15.21 -3.70
C TYR A 190 -13.87 -16.61 -4.28
N GLN A 191 -14.54 -17.59 -3.70
CA GLN A 191 -14.58 -18.95 -4.25
C GLN A 191 -15.61 -18.98 -5.38
N GLN A 192 -15.12 -19.10 -6.62
CA GLN A 192 -15.94 -19.19 -7.81
C GLN A 192 -15.76 -20.56 -8.48
N THR A 193 -16.53 -20.79 -9.54
CA THR A 193 -16.44 -22.00 -10.36
C THR A 193 -16.14 -21.64 -11.82
N ARG A 194 -15.87 -22.66 -12.65
CA ARG A 194 -15.65 -22.49 -14.10
C ARG A 194 -16.78 -21.72 -14.80
N ALA A 195 -17.99 -21.69 -14.24
CA ALA A 195 -19.15 -21.01 -14.81
C ALA A 195 -18.96 -19.49 -14.96
N VAL A 196 -18.18 -18.84 -14.09
CA VAL A 196 -17.90 -17.40 -14.18
C VAL A 196 -16.89 -17.06 -15.28
N LEU A 197 -16.09 -18.05 -15.75
CA LEU A 197 -15.09 -17.85 -16.82
C LEU A 197 -15.74 -17.78 -18.21
N ASN A 198 -16.61 -16.79 -18.38
CA ASN A 198 -17.06 -16.25 -19.65
C ASN A 198 -17.09 -14.73 -19.50
N LYS A 199 -16.74 -14.01 -20.56
CA LYS A 199 -16.47 -12.57 -20.50
C LYS A 199 -17.62 -11.74 -19.87
N PRO A 200 -18.89 -11.90 -20.28
CA PRO A 200 -19.98 -11.14 -19.67
C PRO A 200 -20.18 -11.41 -18.18
N LYS A 201 -20.19 -12.69 -17.74
CA LYS A 201 -20.37 -12.99 -16.31
C LYS A 201 -19.16 -12.58 -15.47
N LEU A 202 -17.94 -12.69 -16.01
CA LEU A 202 -16.75 -12.26 -15.31
C LEU A 202 -16.75 -10.75 -15.10
N LEU A 203 -17.04 -9.95 -16.14
CA LEU A 203 -17.12 -8.50 -16.02
C LEU A 203 -18.23 -8.07 -15.05
N ALA A 204 -19.42 -8.69 -15.12
CA ALA A 204 -20.51 -8.40 -14.18
C ALA A 204 -20.12 -8.73 -12.73
N PHE A 205 -19.48 -9.88 -12.50
CA PHE A 205 -18.94 -10.26 -11.20
C PHE A 205 -17.89 -9.24 -10.70
N LEU A 206 -16.94 -8.88 -11.56
CA LEU A 206 -15.90 -7.92 -11.20
C LEU A 206 -16.48 -6.55 -10.90
N GLU A 207 -17.45 -6.07 -11.67
CA GLU A 207 -18.13 -4.80 -11.40
C GLU A 207 -18.75 -4.76 -10.01
N GLU A 208 -19.52 -5.80 -9.67
CA GLU A 208 -20.16 -5.95 -8.37
C GLU A 208 -19.13 -5.92 -7.24
N LYS A 209 -18.04 -6.69 -7.37
CA LYS A 209 -17.03 -6.82 -6.30
C LYS A 209 -16.07 -5.63 -6.22
N ILE A 210 -15.80 -4.95 -7.33
CA ILE A 210 -14.97 -3.73 -7.33
C ILE A 210 -15.71 -2.60 -6.60
N LYS A 211 -17.04 -2.50 -6.77
CA LYS A 211 -17.87 -1.52 -6.03
C LYS A 211 -17.76 -1.68 -4.51
N THR A 212 -17.58 -2.90 -3.98
CA THR A 212 -17.47 -3.14 -2.52
C THR A 212 -16.14 -2.67 -1.92
N LEU A 213 -15.13 -2.38 -2.74
CA LEU A 213 -13.91 -1.71 -2.26
C LEU A 213 -14.25 -0.36 -1.64
N GLY A 214 -15.18 0.37 -2.27
CA GLY A 214 -15.57 1.73 -1.89
C GLY A 214 -14.36 2.68 -1.84
N THR A 215 -14.50 3.75 -1.09
CA THR A 215 -13.45 4.78 -0.93
C THR A 215 -12.61 4.60 0.34
N SER A 216 -12.91 3.57 1.13
CA SER A 216 -12.33 3.29 2.45
C SER A 216 -10.87 2.84 2.48
N ALA A 217 -10.20 2.75 1.33
CA ALA A 217 -8.75 2.51 1.25
C ALA A 217 -8.00 3.62 0.50
N CYS A 218 -8.56 4.83 0.40
CA CYS A 218 -7.93 5.99 -0.24
C CYS A 218 -7.58 5.76 -1.73
N PRO A 219 -8.58 5.74 -2.63
CA PRO A 219 -8.34 5.81 -4.07
C PRO A 219 -7.69 7.16 -4.47
N PRO A 220 -7.02 7.23 -5.64
CA PRO A 220 -7.07 6.27 -6.74
C PRO A 220 -6.23 4.99 -6.49
N TYR A 221 -6.80 3.84 -6.84
CA TYR A 221 -6.18 2.54 -6.57
C TYR A 221 -5.25 2.03 -7.68
N HIS A 222 -4.19 1.31 -7.30
CA HIS A 222 -3.62 0.27 -8.17
C HIS A 222 -4.38 -1.03 -7.94
N LEU A 223 -5.34 -1.34 -8.81
CA LEU A 223 -6.22 -2.49 -8.65
C LEU A 223 -5.53 -3.77 -9.13
N ALA A 224 -5.56 -4.82 -8.33
CA ALA A 224 -5.06 -6.15 -8.67
C ALA A 224 -6.18 -7.17 -8.63
N ILE A 225 -6.30 -7.96 -9.70
CA ILE A 225 -7.26 -9.05 -9.83
C ILE A 225 -6.49 -10.32 -10.19
N VAL A 226 -6.72 -11.39 -9.45
CA VAL A 226 -6.10 -12.70 -9.72
C VAL A 226 -7.18 -13.74 -9.92
N ILE A 227 -7.16 -14.39 -11.09
CA ILE A 227 -8.16 -15.38 -11.49
C ILE A 227 -7.51 -16.77 -11.55
N GLY A 228 -7.97 -17.68 -10.69
CA GLY A 228 -7.38 -18.99 -10.50
C GLY A 228 -6.32 -19.00 -9.41
N GLY A 229 -5.60 -20.10 -9.29
CA GLY A 229 -4.64 -20.35 -8.22
C GLY A 229 -4.69 -21.82 -7.81
N THR A 230 -3.56 -22.33 -7.35
CA THR A 230 -3.44 -23.68 -6.79
C THR A 230 -4.09 -23.79 -5.41
N SER A 231 -4.24 -22.67 -4.72
CA SER A 231 -4.87 -22.57 -3.40
C SER A 231 -5.35 -21.13 -3.14
N ALA A 232 -6.12 -20.93 -2.05
CA ALA A 232 -6.55 -19.61 -1.62
C ALA A 232 -5.37 -18.69 -1.26
N GLU A 233 -4.38 -19.24 -0.56
CA GLU A 233 -3.19 -18.53 -0.07
C GLU A 233 -2.30 -18.12 -1.24
N THR A 234 -2.13 -19.01 -2.23
CA THR A 234 -1.37 -18.69 -3.46
C THR A 234 -2.07 -17.59 -4.26
N ASN A 235 -3.40 -17.63 -4.36
CA ASN A 235 -4.18 -16.59 -5.02
C ASN A 235 -3.98 -15.23 -4.33
N LEU A 236 -4.20 -15.14 -3.02
CA LEU A 236 -4.07 -13.88 -2.28
C LEU A 236 -2.63 -13.36 -2.22
N LYS A 237 -1.63 -14.26 -2.11
CA LYS A 237 -0.22 -13.88 -2.27
C LYS A 237 0.02 -13.26 -3.65
N THR A 238 -0.54 -13.84 -4.70
CA THR A 238 -0.43 -13.27 -6.05
C THR A 238 -1.13 -11.92 -6.17
N VAL A 239 -2.27 -11.71 -5.49
CA VAL A 239 -2.94 -10.40 -5.44
C VAL A 239 -2.02 -9.35 -4.82
N LYS A 240 -1.35 -9.69 -3.71
CA LYS A 240 -0.35 -8.82 -3.07
C LYS A 240 0.73 -8.43 -4.08
N LEU A 241 1.38 -9.43 -4.70
CA LEU A 241 2.46 -9.21 -5.65
C LEU A 241 2.00 -8.35 -6.85
N ALA A 242 0.84 -8.64 -7.42
CA ALA A 242 0.27 -7.87 -8.53
C ALA A 242 -0.04 -6.42 -8.14
N SER A 243 -0.59 -6.17 -6.93
CA SER A 243 -0.89 -4.81 -6.46
C SER A 243 0.35 -3.95 -6.26
N THR A 244 1.50 -4.58 -6.00
CA THR A 244 2.81 -3.93 -5.88
C THR A 244 3.58 -3.85 -7.21
N ARG A 245 2.94 -4.24 -8.33
CA ARG A 245 3.54 -4.30 -9.68
C ARG A 245 4.75 -5.24 -9.81
N TYR A 246 4.92 -6.17 -8.87
CA TYR A 246 6.00 -7.16 -8.89
C TYR A 246 5.92 -8.09 -10.09
N LEU A 247 4.70 -8.28 -10.62
CA LEU A 247 4.38 -9.24 -11.68
C LEU A 247 4.23 -8.59 -13.07
N ASP A 248 4.65 -7.34 -13.24
CA ASP A 248 4.44 -6.58 -14.47
C ASP A 248 5.15 -7.19 -15.69
N ALA A 249 6.24 -7.91 -15.46
CA ALA A 249 7.05 -8.60 -16.47
C ALA A 249 6.60 -10.05 -16.74
N LEU A 250 5.43 -10.48 -16.26
CA LEU A 250 4.87 -11.78 -16.64
C LEU A 250 4.56 -11.83 -18.16
N PRO A 251 4.63 -13.02 -18.78
CA PRO A 251 4.18 -13.19 -20.15
C PRO A 251 2.69 -12.84 -20.28
N THR A 252 2.31 -12.40 -21.48
CA THR A 252 0.91 -12.03 -21.79
C THR A 252 0.16 -13.11 -22.55
N LYS A 253 0.81 -14.26 -22.79
CA LYS A 253 0.23 -15.43 -23.45
C LYS A 253 0.58 -16.68 -22.66
N GLY A 254 -0.42 -17.54 -22.49
CA GLY A 254 -0.27 -18.81 -21.78
C GLY A 254 -0.05 -19.97 -22.73
N ASP A 255 0.40 -21.09 -22.18
CA ASP A 255 0.58 -22.35 -22.89
C ASP A 255 0.28 -23.55 -21.97
N LYS A 256 0.57 -24.77 -22.45
CA LYS A 256 0.32 -26.02 -21.71
C LYS A 256 1.20 -26.21 -20.47
N SER A 257 2.24 -25.38 -20.25
CA SER A 257 3.06 -25.42 -19.03
C SER A 257 2.31 -24.95 -17.78
N GLY A 258 1.21 -24.20 -17.96
CA GLY A 258 0.41 -23.70 -16.85
C GLY A 258 1.07 -22.57 -16.06
N HIS A 259 1.96 -21.80 -16.69
CA HIS A 259 2.52 -20.59 -16.08
C HIS A 259 1.47 -19.46 -15.93
N ALA A 260 1.72 -18.60 -14.94
CA ALA A 260 0.95 -17.38 -14.73
C ALA A 260 1.13 -16.44 -15.93
N ILE A 261 0.07 -15.74 -16.30
CA ILE A 261 0.10 -14.70 -17.33
C ILE A 261 -0.53 -13.41 -16.81
N ARG A 262 -0.08 -12.29 -17.36
CA ARG A 262 -0.76 -11.00 -17.26
C ARG A 262 -1.74 -10.85 -18.43
N ASP A 263 -2.91 -10.28 -18.21
CA ASP A 263 -3.95 -10.11 -19.23
C ASP A 263 -4.21 -8.62 -19.53
N PRO A 264 -3.48 -7.99 -20.48
CA PRO A 264 -3.66 -6.58 -20.80
C PRO A 264 -5.02 -6.21 -21.39
N GLU A 265 -5.70 -7.16 -22.07
CA GLU A 265 -7.03 -6.91 -22.64
C GLU A 265 -8.04 -6.70 -21.51
N LEU A 266 -8.07 -7.64 -20.56
CA LEU A 266 -8.98 -7.55 -19.43
C LEU A 266 -8.60 -6.40 -18.47
N GLU A 267 -7.32 -6.06 -18.34
CA GLU A 267 -6.88 -4.86 -17.63
C GLU A 267 -7.51 -3.58 -18.20
N ALA A 268 -7.49 -3.42 -19.52
CA ALA A 268 -8.06 -2.25 -20.19
C ALA A 268 -9.58 -2.17 -20.01
N GLU A 269 -10.28 -3.30 -20.13
CA GLU A 269 -11.73 -3.37 -19.94
C GLU A 269 -12.14 -3.06 -18.50
N VAL A 270 -11.47 -3.65 -17.52
CA VAL A 270 -11.74 -3.39 -16.11
C VAL A 270 -11.37 -1.95 -15.75
N HIS A 271 -10.29 -1.40 -16.29
CA HIS A 271 -9.95 0.00 -16.06
C HIS A 271 -11.04 0.94 -16.59
N LYS A 272 -11.53 0.72 -17.82
CA LYS A 272 -12.64 1.50 -18.37
C LYS A 272 -13.92 1.35 -17.54
N LEU A 273 -14.20 0.13 -17.07
CA LEU A 273 -15.30 -0.14 -16.15
C LEU A 273 -15.17 0.69 -14.86
N THR A 274 -13.99 0.71 -14.23
CA THR A 274 -13.75 1.47 -12.99
C THR A 274 -13.97 2.97 -13.17
N GLN A 275 -13.63 3.51 -14.36
CA GLN A 275 -13.85 4.91 -14.72
C GLN A 275 -15.33 5.28 -14.85
N ASN A 276 -16.18 4.31 -15.20
CA ASN A 276 -17.62 4.51 -15.38
C ASN A 276 -18.44 4.30 -14.09
N LEU A 277 -17.80 3.93 -12.97
CA LEU A 277 -18.50 3.72 -11.70
C LEU A 277 -19.00 5.02 -11.04
N GLY A 278 -18.44 6.17 -11.43
CA GLY A 278 -18.76 7.46 -10.84
C GLY A 278 -18.26 7.67 -9.40
N ILE A 279 -17.49 6.73 -8.85
CA ILE A 279 -16.93 6.82 -7.48
C ILE A 279 -15.75 7.80 -7.42
N GLY A 280 -14.93 7.85 -8.47
CA GLY A 280 -13.77 8.74 -8.59
C GLY A 280 -12.71 8.58 -7.51
N ALA A 281 -11.81 9.56 -7.46
CA ALA A 281 -10.84 9.70 -6.38
C ALA A 281 -11.57 10.24 -5.15
N GLN A 282 -12.12 9.32 -4.35
CA GLN A 282 -12.78 9.53 -3.05
C GLN A 282 -14.15 10.21 -3.10
N PHE A 283 -14.34 11.25 -3.92
CA PHE A 283 -15.53 12.12 -3.85
C PHE A 283 -16.27 12.28 -5.18
N GLY A 284 -16.35 11.21 -5.97
CA GLY A 284 -17.08 11.19 -7.23
C GLY A 284 -16.24 11.68 -8.41
N GLY A 285 -16.29 10.94 -9.52
CA GLY A 285 -15.49 11.22 -10.70
C GLY A 285 -15.05 9.97 -11.45
N LYS A 286 -13.99 10.13 -12.24
CA LYS A 286 -13.43 9.12 -13.14
C LYS A 286 -12.33 8.29 -12.46
N TYR A 287 -11.55 8.89 -11.57
CA TYR A 287 -10.29 8.31 -11.10
C TYR A 287 -10.42 7.41 -9.87
N PHE A 288 -11.26 6.38 -9.97
CA PHE A 288 -11.34 5.35 -8.93
C PHE A 288 -10.07 4.48 -8.88
N CYS A 289 -9.46 4.23 -10.03
CA CYS A 289 -8.20 3.50 -10.17
C CYS A 289 -7.21 4.32 -10.99
N HIS A 290 -5.93 4.26 -10.61
CA HIS A 290 -4.81 4.70 -11.44
C HIS A 290 -4.61 3.75 -12.62
N ASP A 291 -4.62 2.45 -12.33
CA ASP A 291 -4.51 1.37 -13.30
C ASP A 291 -4.95 0.02 -12.70
N VAL A 292 -4.92 -1.01 -13.54
CA VAL A 292 -5.35 -2.37 -13.20
C VAL A 292 -4.23 -3.35 -13.56
N ARG A 293 -4.09 -4.41 -12.77
CA ARG A 293 -3.32 -5.63 -13.09
C ARG A 293 -4.24 -6.83 -13.00
N VAL A 294 -4.29 -7.63 -14.06
CA VAL A 294 -5.05 -8.88 -14.09
C VAL A 294 -4.10 -10.05 -14.32
N ILE A 295 -3.97 -10.93 -13.32
CA ILE A 295 -3.13 -12.12 -13.40
C ILE A 295 -4.00 -13.36 -13.49
N ARG A 296 -3.77 -14.19 -14.51
CA ARG A 296 -4.43 -15.48 -14.68
C ARG A 296 -3.47 -16.60 -14.27
N LEU A 297 -3.91 -17.44 -13.34
CA LEU A 297 -3.14 -18.58 -12.80
C LEU A 297 -3.68 -19.94 -13.27
N PRO A 298 -2.89 -21.01 -13.25
CA PRO A 298 -3.44 -22.37 -13.34
C PRO A 298 -4.40 -22.64 -12.17
N ARG A 299 -5.27 -23.64 -12.31
CA ARG A 299 -6.26 -24.00 -11.28
C ARG A 299 -6.56 -25.50 -11.33
N HIS A 300 -6.95 -26.06 -10.19
CA HIS A 300 -7.58 -27.38 -10.16
C HIS A 300 -8.92 -27.35 -10.94
N GLY A 301 -9.29 -28.45 -11.60
CA GLY A 301 -10.48 -28.52 -12.46
C GLY A 301 -11.77 -28.09 -11.77
N ALA A 302 -11.91 -28.46 -10.49
CA ALA A 302 -13.07 -28.17 -9.65
C ALA A 302 -13.06 -26.80 -8.95
N SER A 303 -11.99 -26.00 -9.10
CA SER A 303 -11.79 -24.78 -8.31
C SER A 303 -11.55 -23.56 -9.19
N LEU A 304 -11.97 -22.39 -8.73
CA LEU A 304 -11.59 -21.10 -9.30
C LEU A 304 -11.60 -20.01 -8.20
N PRO A 305 -10.54 -19.90 -7.39
CA PRO A 305 -10.40 -18.75 -6.49
C PRO A 305 -10.21 -17.49 -7.33
N ILE A 306 -10.90 -16.41 -6.97
CA ILE A 306 -10.68 -15.08 -7.52
C ILE A 306 -10.34 -14.14 -6.37
N GLY A 307 -9.20 -13.46 -6.49
CA GLY A 307 -8.72 -12.50 -5.52
C GLY A 307 -8.79 -11.09 -6.08
N ILE A 308 -9.20 -10.13 -5.26
CA ILE A 308 -9.20 -8.71 -5.60
C ILE A 308 -8.51 -7.95 -4.47
N GLY A 309 -7.60 -7.05 -4.82
CA GLY A 309 -6.89 -6.21 -3.86
C GLY A 309 -6.44 -4.90 -4.47
N VAL A 310 -5.99 -3.97 -3.64
CA VAL A 310 -5.55 -2.64 -4.08
C VAL A 310 -4.24 -2.24 -3.43
N SER A 311 -3.43 -1.44 -4.13
CA SER A 311 -2.54 -0.48 -3.49
C SER A 311 -3.28 0.85 -3.35
N CYS A 312 -3.16 1.50 -2.20
CA CYS A 312 -3.79 2.79 -1.89
C CYS A 312 -2.93 3.96 -2.34
N SER A 313 -3.37 5.20 -2.09
CA SER A 313 -2.54 6.40 -2.31
C SER A 313 -1.19 6.35 -1.59
N ALA A 314 -1.09 5.65 -0.46
CA ALA A 314 0.19 5.30 0.14
C ALA A 314 0.81 4.06 -0.57
N ASP A 315 1.21 4.24 -1.83
CA ASP A 315 1.76 3.18 -2.70
C ASP A 315 3.22 2.84 -2.35
N ARG A 316 3.40 2.12 -1.24
CA ARG A 316 4.69 1.95 -0.56
C ARG A 316 5.29 0.56 -0.76
N GLN A 317 6.08 0.41 -1.81
CA GLN A 317 6.98 -0.73 -2.01
C GLN A 317 8.30 -0.29 -2.62
N ILE A 318 9.37 -1.03 -2.32
CA ILE A 318 10.71 -0.78 -2.86
C ILE A 318 11.45 -2.11 -3.02
N LYS A 319 11.97 -2.36 -4.23
CA LYS A 319 12.83 -3.53 -4.50
C LYS A 319 14.23 -3.29 -3.97
N ALA A 320 14.89 -4.36 -3.56
CA ALA A 320 16.29 -4.37 -3.20
C ALA A 320 16.96 -5.62 -3.77
N LYS A 321 18.26 -5.51 -4.06
CA LYS A 321 19.09 -6.66 -4.37
C LYS A 321 20.47 -6.52 -3.75
N ILE A 322 21.02 -7.64 -3.29
CA ILE A 322 22.41 -7.75 -2.85
C ILE A 322 23.10 -8.71 -3.81
N THR A 323 24.19 -8.26 -4.41
CA THR A 323 24.97 -9.00 -5.39
C THR A 323 26.46 -8.94 -5.00
N PRO A 324 27.36 -9.68 -5.67
CA PRO A 324 28.80 -9.53 -5.46
C PRO A 324 29.32 -8.09 -5.62
N GLU A 325 28.64 -7.28 -6.43
CA GLU A 325 29.00 -5.88 -6.69
C GLU A 325 28.56 -4.91 -5.60
N GLY A 326 27.64 -5.31 -4.71
CA GLY A 326 27.17 -4.46 -3.61
C GLY A 326 25.70 -4.62 -3.23
N VAL A 327 25.22 -3.60 -2.51
CA VAL A 327 23.83 -3.49 -2.06
C VAL A 327 23.12 -2.44 -2.90
N PHE A 328 21.97 -2.79 -3.45
CA PHE A 328 21.21 -1.95 -4.35
C PHE A 328 19.76 -1.83 -3.89
N LEU A 329 19.21 -0.63 -4.06
CA LEU A 329 17.84 -0.29 -3.72
C LEU A 329 17.18 0.39 -4.92
N GLU A 330 15.91 0.10 -5.16
CA GLU A 330 15.12 0.75 -6.21
C GLU A 330 15.15 2.28 -6.03
N GLU A 331 15.34 3.00 -7.14
CA GLU A 331 15.32 4.46 -7.15
C GLU A 331 13.87 4.96 -7.11
N LEU A 332 13.49 5.58 -5.99
CA LEU A 332 12.22 6.30 -5.85
C LEU A 332 12.38 7.78 -6.24
N GLU A 333 11.28 8.51 -6.31
CA GLU A 333 11.34 9.94 -6.63
C GLU A 333 11.80 10.76 -5.43
N HIS A 334 12.91 11.49 -5.59
CA HIS A 334 13.44 12.41 -4.58
C HIS A 334 12.99 13.87 -4.77
N ASP A 335 12.53 14.25 -5.97
CA ASP A 335 11.99 15.58 -6.28
C ASP A 335 10.54 15.48 -6.79
N PRO A 336 9.56 15.20 -5.91
CA PRO A 336 8.16 15.15 -6.30
C PRO A 336 7.59 16.51 -6.71
N ALA A 337 8.27 17.62 -6.41
CA ALA A 337 7.80 18.97 -6.73
C ALA A 337 7.61 19.17 -8.24
N LYS A 338 8.40 18.49 -9.08
CA LYS A 338 8.27 18.53 -10.55
C LYS A 338 6.94 18.00 -11.10
N TYR A 339 6.16 17.29 -10.27
CA TYR A 339 4.83 16.79 -10.63
C TYR A 339 3.70 17.75 -10.21
N LEU A 340 4.00 18.77 -9.40
CA LEU A 340 3.02 19.80 -9.04
C LEU A 340 2.74 20.71 -10.24
N PRO A 341 1.50 21.17 -10.41
CA PRO A 341 1.19 22.21 -11.39
C PRO A 341 1.85 23.54 -10.99
N GLU A 342 2.02 24.45 -11.95
CA GLU A 342 2.37 25.84 -11.65
C GLU A 342 1.32 26.44 -10.70
N ALA A 343 1.75 27.17 -9.68
CA ALA A 343 0.86 27.77 -8.71
C ALA A 343 0.03 28.88 -9.35
N THR A 344 -1.27 28.66 -9.57
CA THR A 344 -2.23 29.67 -10.02
C THR A 344 -3.29 29.91 -8.94
N GLU A 345 -3.89 31.10 -8.92
CA GLU A 345 -4.97 31.44 -7.97
C GLU A 345 -6.20 30.52 -8.11
N GLU A 346 -6.43 29.99 -9.32
CA GLU A 346 -7.52 29.05 -9.62
C GLU A 346 -7.38 27.70 -8.88
N ILE A 347 -6.14 27.25 -8.62
CA ILE A 347 -5.84 25.98 -7.95
C ILE A 347 -6.19 26.03 -6.44
N LEU A 348 -6.33 27.23 -5.87
CA LEU A 348 -6.65 27.47 -4.47
C LEU A 348 -8.16 27.64 -4.23
N GLY A 349 -8.97 27.61 -5.30
CA GLY A 349 -10.35 28.11 -5.30
C GLY A 349 -11.47 27.06 -5.29
N GLY A 350 -12.62 27.50 -4.81
CA GLY A 350 -13.93 26.84 -4.90
C GLY A 350 -14.74 27.15 -3.65
N GLU A 351 -16.07 27.24 -3.76
CA GLU A 351 -16.90 27.54 -2.59
C GLU A 351 -16.70 26.51 -1.47
N VAL A 352 -16.39 27.01 -0.27
CA VAL A 352 -16.24 26.21 0.94
C VAL A 352 -17.06 26.85 2.03
N VAL A 353 -17.89 26.06 2.70
CA VAL A 353 -18.61 26.52 3.88
C VAL A 353 -17.67 26.43 5.08
N LYS A 354 -17.39 27.57 5.71
CA LYS A 354 -16.60 27.61 6.95
C LYS A 354 -17.49 27.22 8.13
N ILE A 355 -17.04 26.24 8.92
CA ILE A 355 -17.73 25.76 10.12
C ILE A 355 -16.80 25.95 11.32
N ASP A 356 -17.24 26.78 12.28
CA ASP A 356 -16.58 26.93 13.57
C ASP A 356 -17.04 25.83 14.54
N LEU A 357 -16.11 24.96 14.92
CA LEU A 357 -16.32 23.83 15.83
C LEU A 357 -16.27 24.24 17.31
N ASN A 358 -15.95 25.49 17.62
CA ASN A 358 -15.98 26.00 19.00
C ASN A 358 -17.38 26.49 19.43
N ARG A 359 -18.39 26.31 18.58
CA ARG A 359 -19.81 26.58 18.88
C ARG A 359 -20.44 25.38 19.60
N PRO A 360 -21.56 25.57 20.34
CA PRO A 360 -22.33 24.46 20.88
C PRO A 360 -22.75 23.45 19.80
N MET A 361 -22.73 22.15 20.11
CA MET A 361 -23.07 21.08 19.13
C MET A 361 -24.42 21.27 18.45
N ALA A 362 -25.41 21.83 19.14
CA ALA A 362 -26.72 22.15 18.57
C ALA A 362 -26.62 23.17 17.42
N GLU A 363 -25.77 24.20 17.56
CA GLU A 363 -25.56 25.22 16.54
C GLU A 363 -24.73 24.69 15.36
N ILE A 364 -23.71 23.88 15.64
CA ILE A 364 -22.91 23.20 14.60
C ILE A 364 -23.85 22.35 13.72
N ARG A 365 -24.70 21.52 14.36
CA ARG A 365 -25.68 20.68 13.66
C ARG A 365 -26.68 21.52 12.88
N ALA A 366 -27.24 22.57 13.47
CA ALA A 366 -28.19 23.46 12.80
C ALA A 366 -27.57 24.15 11.57
N THR A 367 -26.28 24.46 11.61
CA THR A 367 -25.55 25.02 10.46
C THR A 367 -25.36 23.96 9.37
N LEU A 368 -24.87 22.77 9.72
CA LEU A 368 -24.65 21.68 8.77
C LEU A 368 -25.96 21.23 8.09
N SER A 369 -27.08 21.21 8.82
CA SER A 369 -28.40 20.84 8.28
C SER A 369 -28.94 21.77 7.19
N LYS A 370 -28.32 22.95 6.97
CA LYS A 370 -28.71 23.87 5.88
C LYS A 370 -28.17 23.45 4.52
N TYR A 371 -27.20 22.54 4.48
CA TYR A 371 -26.48 22.18 3.26
C TYR A 371 -26.78 20.72 2.85
N PRO A 372 -26.91 20.44 1.54
CA PRO A 372 -27.06 19.08 1.06
C PRO A 372 -25.76 18.27 1.23
N VAL A 373 -25.87 16.95 1.10
CA VAL A 373 -24.69 16.08 0.97
C VAL A 373 -23.84 16.50 -0.24
N LYS A 374 -22.52 16.21 -0.18
CA LYS A 374 -21.48 16.66 -1.14
C LYS A 374 -21.03 18.11 -1.00
N THR A 375 -21.64 18.92 -0.13
CA THR A 375 -21.13 20.27 0.16
C THR A 375 -19.75 20.19 0.85
N ARG A 376 -18.78 20.92 0.30
CA ARG A 376 -17.43 21.02 0.86
C ARG A 376 -17.42 21.99 2.05
N VAL A 377 -16.79 21.57 3.14
CA VAL A 377 -16.66 22.36 4.38
C VAL A 377 -15.20 22.55 4.77
N SER A 378 -14.90 23.66 5.44
CA SER A 378 -13.62 23.92 6.12
C SER A 378 -13.92 24.06 7.60
N LEU A 379 -13.32 23.19 8.40
CA LEU A 379 -13.57 23.09 9.82
C LEU A 379 -12.48 23.84 10.59
N THR A 380 -12.85 24.61 11.61
CA THR A 380 -11.89 25.29 12.50
C THR A 380 -12.35 25.13 13.94
N GLY A 381 -11.49 24.61 14.82
CA GLY A 381 -11.79 24.46 16.24
C GLY A 381 -11.46 23.07 16.78
N THR A 382 -12.08 22.71 17.90
CA THR A 382 -11.73 21.51 18.68
C THR A 382 -12.41 20.24 18.14
N MET A 383 -11.65 19.14 18.07
CA MET A 383 -12.16 17.80 17.75
C MET A 383 -11.64 16.77 18.75
N VAL A 384 -12.44 15.74 19.01
CA VAL A 384 -11.99 14.56 19.77
C VAL A 384 -11.47 13.51 18.78
N VAL A 385 -10.30 12.94 19.06
CA VAL A 385 -9.74 11.86 18.26
C VAL A 385 -10.01 10.53 18.96
N ALA A 386 -10.75 9.64 18.31
CA ALA A 386 -11.07 8.31 18.83
C ALA A 386 -11.28 7.33 17.66
N ARG A 387 -10.80 6.09 17.80
CA ARG A 387 -10.95 5.02 16.80
C ARG A 387 -11.31 3.69 17.46
N ASP A 388 -11.03 2.56 16.82
CA ASP A 388 -11.47 1.20 17.16
C ASP A 388 -11.45 0.88 18.67
N ILE A 389 -10.28 0.87 19.32
CA ILE A 389 -10.14 0.53 20.75
C ILE A 389 -10.84 1.56 21.66
N ALA A 390 -10.79 2.85 21.30
CA ALA A 390 -11.47 3.88 22.07
C ALA A 390 -12.99 3.69 22.01
N HIS A 391 -13.55 3.33 20.85
CA HIS A 391 -14.97 3.04 20.69
C HIS A 391 -15.39 1.76 21.42
N ALA A 392 -14.55 0.71 21.39
CA ALA A 392 -14.79 -0.50 22.18
C ALA A 392 -14.90 -0.17 23.68
N LYS A 393 -13.97 0.64 24.22
CA LYS A 393 -14.04 1.09 25.62
C LYS A 393 -15.25 1.99 25.93
N LEU A 394 -15.68 2.82 24.97
CA LEU A 394 -16.91 3.61 25.12
C LEU A 394 -18.15 2.70 25.17
N GLN A 395 -18.18 1.64 24.37
CA GLN A 395 -19.25 0.64 24.41
C GLN A 395 -19.27 -0.10 25.75
N GLU A 396 -18.11 -0.55 26.25
CA GLU A 396 -18.03 -1.18 27.58
C GLU A 396 -18.54 -0.28 28.70
N ARG A 397 -18.30 1.04 28.63
CA ARG A 397 -18.87 2.00 29.59
C ARG A 397 -20.39 2.08 29.52
N LEU A 398 -20.94 2.08 28.30
CA LEU A 398 -22.39 2.04 28.10
C LEU A 398 -22.99 0.76 28.67
N ASP A 399 -22.35 -0.39 28.43
CA ASP A 399 -22.81 -1.69 28.91
C ASP A 399 -22.78 -1.77 30.45
N ARG A 400 -21.86 -1.05 31.10
CA ARG A 400 -21.80 -0.89 32.57
C ARG A 400 -22.75 0.18 33.12
N GLY A 401 -23.51 0.88 32.28
CA GLY A 401 -24.43 1.93 32.69
C GLY A 401 -23.75 3.26 33.09
N GLU A 402 -22.47 3.46 32.75
CA GLU A 402 -21.72 4.68 33.08
C GLU A 402 -22.02 5.86 32.14
N GLY A 403 -22.74 5.61 31.04
CA GLY A 403 -23.03 6.61 30.02
C GLY A 403 -21.81 7.01 29.18
N LEU A 404 -21.99 8.03 28.33
CA LEU A 404 -20.91 8.58 27.51
C LEU A 404 -20.23 9.79 28.18
N PRO A 405 -18.88 9.88 28.10
CA PRO A 405 -18.15 11.05 28.54
C PRO A 405 -18.57 12.34 27.81
N ASP A 406 -18.48 13.49 28.50
CA ASP A 406 -18.88 14.79 27.95
C ASP A 406 -18.10 15.18 26.68
N TYR A 407 -16.82 14.82 26.59
CA TYR A 407 -16.01 15.14 25.42
C TYR A 407 -16.53 14.45 24.13
N ILE A 408 -17.15 13.27 24.23
CA ILE A 408 -17.79 12.60 23.08
C ILE A 408 -19.11 13.28 22.69
N LYS A 409 -19.84 13.81 23.67
CA LYS A 409 -21.15 14.45 23.43
C LYS A 409 -21.02 15.87 22.88
N ASN A 410 -19.95 16.57 23.24
CA ASN A 410 -19.80 18.01 23.04
C ASN A 410 -18.86 18.40 21.89
N HIS A 411 -18.24 17.44 21.20
CA HIS A 411 -17.33 17.71 20.08
C HIS A 411 -17.52 16.71 18.94
N PRO A 412 -17.22 17.10 17.69
CA PRO A 412 -17.07 16.15 16.60
C PRO A 412 -15.98 15.12 16.90
N VAL A 413 -16.22 13.87 16.52
CA VAL A 413 -15.26 12.77 16.68
C VAL A 413 -14.56 12.51 15.35
N TYR A 414 -13.23 12.63 15.33
CA TYR A 414 -12.38 12.33 14.19
C TYR A 414 -11.73 10.95 14.34
N TYR A 415 -12.03 10.04 13.42
CA TYR A 415 -11.48 8.68 13.43
C TYR A 415 -10.07 8.67 12.87
N ALA A 416 -9.09 8.92 13.75
CA ALA A 416 -7.68 8.95 13.38
C ALA A 416 -6.80 8.32 14.47
N GLY A 417 -5.56 7.99 14.08
CA GLY A 417 -4.48 7.59 14.98
C GLY A 417 -3.20 8.23 14.48
N PRO A 418 -2.66 9.25 15.16
CA PRO A 418 -1.51 10.01 14.68
C PRO A 418 -0.24 9.16 14.64
N ALA A 419 0.69 9.51 13.76
CA ALA A 419 2.08 9.06 13.87
C ALA A 419 2.81 9.84 14.99
N LYS A 420 4.07 9.50 15.26
CA LYS A 420 4.87 10.24 16.24
C LYS A 420 5.05 11.70 15.80
N THR A 421 4.94 12.62 16.74
CA THR A 421 5.20 14.04 16.50
C THR A 421 6.70 14.27 16.33
N PRO A 422 7.16 14.88 15.22
CA PRO A 422 8.55 15.31 15.08
C PRO A 422 8.95 16.31 16.16
N GLN A 423 10.26 16.45 16.41
CA GLN A 423 10.76 17.51 17.28
C GLN A 423 10.66 18.89 16.60
N GLY A 424 10.13 19.88 17.32
CA GLY A 424 9.83 21.23 16.80
C GLY A 424 8.33 21.46 16.70
#